data_AF-A0A7X5V2H1-F1
#
_entry.id   AF-A0A7X5V2H1-F1
#
_cell.length_a   1.000
_cell.length_b   1.000
_cell.length_c   1.000
_cell.angle_alpha   90.00
_cell.angle_beta   90.00
_cell.angle_gamma   90.00
#
_symmetry.space_group_name_H-M   'P 1'
#
loop_
_entity.id
_entity.type
_entity.pdbx_description
1 polymer ?
#
loop_
_entity_poly.entity_id
_entity_poly.type
_entity_poly.pdbx_seq_one_letter_code
_entity_poly.pdbx_strand_id
1 'polypeptide(L)'
;MGGVIGAIGAKFVIAATGLLVSASIEGHRLQARIDPGSESSTVSARIADQVDGRGAPHGAGSMLRRGRPMTIAMSGGTFPVEALAVAPSRPEAGGDFRIGRDILEGHVFDLDFRSRQIRMVLPYEYARATRRLIAVDLTPGPDGSWTFPASVGGKPVAATLRLSDPRGATIGLPSSANGGAPLVLAVGTTTLSISDVVRAAPADARAPVVLGLGAFDGRRVMLDLPHRLFWIDPRGSRAGGETGRSHRIRNGA
;
A
#
# COMPACT_ATOMS: atom_id res chain seq x y z
N MET A 1 -31.29 7.68 -11.28
CA MET A 1 -30.20 7.90 -12.25
C MET A 1 -29.05 6.98 -11.90
N GLY A 2 -28.95 5.83 -12.60
CA GLY A 2 -27.90 4.84 -12.35
C GLY A 2 -26.64 5.19 -13.15
N GLY A 3 -25.61 5.68 -12.46
CA GLY A 3 -24.30 5.88 -13.06
C GLY A 3 -23.68 4.53 -13.37
N VAL A 4 -23.23 4.35 -14.62
CA VAL A 4 -22.46 3.18 -15.06
C VAL A 4 -21.16 3.16 -14.27
N ILE A 5 -21.07 2.32 -13.23
CA ILE A 5 -19.81 1.96 -12.59
C ILE A 5 -19.08 1.05 -13.59
N GLY A 6 -18.35 1.66 -14.52
CA GLY A 6 -17.40 0.90 -15.34
C GLY A 6 -16.42 0.23 -14.40
N ALA A 7 -16.40 -1.11 -14.38
CA ALA A 7 -15.50 -1.86 -13.51
C ALA A 7 -14.05 -1.40 -13.75
N ILE A 8 -13.44 -0.82 -12.72
CA ILE A 8 -12.01 -0.51 -12.70
C ILE A 8 -11.31 -1.74 -12.16
N GLY A 9 -10.25 -2.16 -12.85
CA GLY A 9 -9.48 -3.31 -12.43
C GLY A 9 -8.95 -3.13 -11.01
N ALA A 10 -9.19 -4.12 -10.15
CA ALA A 10 -8.68 -4.11 -8.78
C ALA A 10 -7.16 -4.33 -8.69
N LYS A 11 -6.46 -4.53 -9.82
CA LYS A 11 -5.09 -5.01 -9.82
C LYS A 11 -4.10 -3.89 -9.55
N PHE A 12 -3.09 -4.19 -8.73
CA PHE A 12 -1.92 -3.35 -8.55
C PHE A 12 -0.64 -4.05 -9.01
N VAL A 13 0.39 -3.25 -9.26
CA VAL A 13 1.75 -3.66 -9.57
C VAL A 13 2.69 -2.98 -8.59
N ILE A 14 3.60 -3.73 -7.97
CA ILE A 14 4.73 -3.17 -7.23
C ILE A 14 5.85 -2.94 -8.25
N ALA A 15 6.06 -1.69 -8.63
CA ALA A 15 7.13 -1.28 -9.54
C ALA A 15 8.33 -0.77 -8.74
N ALA A 16 9.49 -0.59 -9.39
CA ALA A 16 10.65 0.03 -8.76
C ALA A 16 10.36 1.44 -8.19
N THR A 17 9.35 2.12 -8.75
CA THR A 17 8.89 3.45 -8.36
C THR A 17 7.76 3.43 -7.31
N GLY A 18 7.33 2.26 -6.84
CA GLY A 18 6.29 2.11 -5.81
C GLY A 18 5.04 1.38 -6.31
N LEU A 19 3.90 1.61 -5.64
CA LEU A 19 2.64 0.93 -5.92
C LEU A 19 1.85 1.61 -7.04
N LEU A 20 1.64 0.89 -8.14
CA LEU A 20 0.84 1.34 -9.28
C LEU A 20 -0.53 0.65 -9.30
N VAL A 21 -1.59 1.41 -9.50
CA VAL A 21 -2.98 0.96 -9.42
C VAL A 21 -3.77 1.48 -10.61
N SER A 22 -4.86 0.79 -10.96
CA SER A 22 -5.80 1.30 -11.97
C SER A 22 -6.79 2.27 -11.33
N ALA A 23 -7.06 3.39 -12.00
CA ALA A 23 -8.07 4.36 -11.61
C ALA A 23 -8.75 4.96 -12.85
N SER A 24 -9.75 5.79 -12.63
CA SER A 24 -10.26 6.69 -13.67
C SER A 24 -10.63 8.05 -13.09
N ILE A 25 -10.56 9.07 -13.93
CA ILE A 25 -11.05 10.42 -13.62
C ILE A 25 -12.10 10.75 -14.68
N GLU A 26 -13.34 11.03 -14.25
CA GLU A 26 -14.47 11.29 -15.15
C GLU A 26 -14.65 10.19 -16.22
N GLY A 27 -14.35 8.93 -15.87
CA GLY A 27 -14.43 7.77 -16.78
C GLY A 27 -13.20 7.53 -17.64
N HIS A 28 -12.24 8.46 -17.69
CA HIS A 28 -10.97 8.27 -18.39
C HIS A 28 -10.05 7.35 -17.59
N ARG A 29 -9.86 6.12 -18.07
CA ARG A 29 -8.99 5.13 -17.44
C ARG A 29 -7.53 5.57 -17.49
N LEU A 30 -6.84 5.38 -16.39
CA LEU A 30 -5.44 5.76 -16.24
C LEU A 30 -4.73 4.88 -15.20
N GLN A 31 -3.40 4.96 -15.19
CA GLN A 31 -2.59 4.37 -14.14
C GLN A 31 -2.27 5.43 -13.08
N ALA A 32 -2.52 5.08 -11.82
CA ALA A 32 -2.24 5.92 -10.68
C ALA A 32 -1.08 5.35 -9.86
N ARG A 33 -0.18 6.20 -9.41
CA ARG A 33 0.88 5.85 -8.46
C ARG A 33 0.47 6.32 -7.06
N ILE A 34 0.58 5.43 -6.07
CA ILE A 34 0.46 5.79 -4.66
C ILE A 34 1.78 6.43 -4.22
N ASP A 35 1.73 7.69 -3.77
CA ASP A 35 2.89 8.44 -3.31
C ASP A 35 2.61 9.20 -2.02
N PRO A 36 2.79 8.56 -0.85
CA PRO A 36 2.52 9.21 0.42
C PRO A 36 3.54 10.30 0.80
N GLY A 37 4.68 10.38 0.08
CA GLY A 37 5.65 11.45 0.27
C GLY A 37 5.15 12.80 -0.26
N SER A 38 4.19 12.77 -1.20
CA SER A 38 3.56 13.96 -1.75
C SER A 38 2.35 14.38 -0.92
N GLU A 39 2.32 15.65 -0.51
CA GLU A 39 1.15 16.23 0.18
C GLU A 39 -0.10 16.25 -0.69
N SER A 40 0.06 16.61 -1.95
CA SER A 40 -1.03 16.80 -2.90
C SER A 40 -0.99 15.81 -4.05
N SER A 41 -2.18 15.42 -4.49
CA SER A 41 -2.39 14.59 -5.66
C SER A 41 -2.28 15.40 -6.94
N THR A 42 -1.65 14.82 -7.96
CA THR A 42 -1.39 15.51 -9.23
C THR A 42 -1.72 14.65 -10.42
N VAL A 43 -2.19 15.26 -11.50
CA VAL A 43 -2.52 14.59 -12.76
C VAL A 43 -1.62 15.09 -13.89
N SER A 44 -1.33 14.24 -14.88
CA SER A 44 -0.60 14.66 -16.06
C SER A 44 -1.40 15.66 -16.91
N ALA A 45 -0.71 16.58 -17.59
CA ALA A 45 -1.35 17.52 -18.52
C ALA A 45 -2.20 16.80 -19.58
N ARG A 46 -1.72 15.65 -20.09
CA ARG A 46 -2.46 14.81 -21.03
C ARG A 46 -3.83 14.39 -20.51
N ILE A 47 -3.91 13.92 -19.27
CA ILE A 47 -5.20 13.53 -18.68
C ILE A 47 -6.05 14.76 -18.36
N ALA A 48 -5.44 15.85 -17.89
CA ALA A 48 -6.15 17.10 -17.64
C ALA A 48 -6.87 17.61 -18.90
N ASP A 49 -6.16 17.65 -20.03
CA ASP A 49 -6.71 18.05 -21.32
C ASP A 49 -7.80 17.09 -21.81
N GLN A 50 -7.64 15.78 -21.59
CA GLN A 50 -8.66 14.78 -21.94
C GLN A 50 -9.94 14.94 -21.11
N VAL A 51 -9.81 15.22 -19.81
CA VAL A 51 -10.95 15.37 -18.90
C VAL A 51 -11.68 16.69 -19.13
N ASP A 52 -10.96 17.77 -19.43
CA ASP A 52 -11.55 19.08 -19.70
C ASP A 52 -12.17 19.14 -21.12
N GLY A 53 -11.52 18.50 -22.10
CA GLY A 53 -12.05 18.19 -23.42
C GLY A 53 -12.31 19.38 -24.37
N ARG A 54 -12.31 20.63 -23.88
CA ARG A 54 -12.59 21.84 -24.66
C ARG A 54 -11.81 23.10 -24.22
N GLY A 55 -10.98 23.01 -23.19
CA GLY A 55 -10.20 24.14 -22.69
C GLY A 55 -8.88 24.37 -23.45
N ALA A 56 -8.20 25.47 -23.09
CA ALA A 56 -6.81 25.66 -23.47
C ALA A 56 -5.95 24.54 -22.85
N PRO A 57 -4.87 24.09 -23.52
CA PRO A 57 -3.99 23.07 -22.98
C PRO A 57 -3.48 23.45 -21.58
N HIS A 58 -3.52 22.49 -20.67
CA HIS A 58 -3.08 22.68 -19.30
C HIS A 58 -1.55 22.75 -19.22
N GLY A 59 -1.04 23.83 -18.63
CA GLY A 59 0.38 24.00 -18.36
C GLY A 59 0.84 23.27 -17.09
N ALA A 60 2.16 23.07 -16.98
CA ALA A 60 2.82 22.67 -15.74
C ALA A 60 2.43 23.59 -14.56
N GLY A 61 2.00 23.02 -13.44
CA GLY A 61 1.60 23.79 -12.25
C GLY A 61 0.24 24.47 -12.36
N SER A 62 -0.47 24.29 -13.49
CA SER A 62 -1.88 24.70 -13.59
C SER A 62 -2.79 23.80 -12.76
N MET A 63 -4.09 24.11 -12.73
CA MET A 63 -5.08 23.37 -11.96
C MET A 63 -6.19 22.88 -12.87
N LEU A 64 -6.44 21.58 -12.87
CA LEU A 64 -7.63 20.99 -13.47
C LEU A 64 -8.81 21.20 -12.51
N ARG A 65 -9.80 21.99 -12.96
CA ARG A 65 -11.05 22.25 -12.24
C ARG A 65 -12.22 22.23 -13.21
N ARG A 66 -13.39 21.87 -12.71
CA ARG A 66 -14.65 21.95 -13.46
C ARG A 66 -15.67 22.74 -12.64
N GLY A 67 -16.75 23.18 -13.28
CA GLY A 67 -17.90 23.81 -12.59
C GLY A 67 -18.67 22.87 -11.65
N ARG A 68 -18.23 21.62 -11.50
CA ARG A 68 -18.74 20.61 -10.58
C ARG A 68 -17.58 19.75 -10.07
N PRO A 69 -17.71 19.09 -8.91
CA PRO A 69 -16.71 18.15 -8.44
C PRO A 69 -16.47 17.04 -9.48
N MET A 70 -15.20 16.73 -9.72
CA MET A 70 -14.78 15.65 -10.60
C MET A 70 -14.86 14.32 -9.85
N THR A 71 -15.28 13.27 -10.54
CA THR A 71 -15.36 11.92 -9.98
C THR A 71 -14.05 11.19 -10.23
N ILE A 72 -13.39 10.77 -9.17
CA ILE A 72 -12.32 9.78 -9.23
C ILE A 72 -12.92 8.43 -8.87
N ALA A 73 -12.62 7.43 -9.67
CA ALA A 73 -13.04 6.06 -9.43
C ALA A 73 -11.81 5.16 -9.26
N MET A 74 -11.90 4.27 -8.29
CA MET A 74 -10.95 3.20 -8.04
C MET A 74 -11.73 1.91 -7.83
N SER A 75 -11.02 0.78 -7.77
CA SER A 75 -11.64 -0.46 -7.35
C SER A 75 -12.34 -0.30 -6.00
N GLY A 76 -13.60 -0.73 -5.90
CA GLY A 76 -14.40 -0.67 -4.68
C GLY A 76 -15.13 0.64 -4.42
N GLY A 77 -14.87 1.74 -5.14
CA GLY A 77 -15.56 3.00 -4.84
C GLY A 77 -15.22 4.19 -5.74
N THR A 78 -15.97 5.26 -5.54
CA THR A 78 -15.76 6.56 -6.20
C THR A 78 -15.82 7.67 -5.17
N PHE A 79 -15.07 8.75 -5.40
CA PHE A 79 -15.06 9.92 -4.54
C PHE A 79 -14.93 11.21 -5.36
N PRO A 80 -15.53 12.32 -4.89
CA PRO A 80 -15.43 13.60 -5.56
C PRO A 80 -14.09 14.30 -5.25
N VAL A 81 -13.60 15.07 -6.21
CA VAL A 81 -12.45 15.97 -6.06
C VAL A 81 -12.77 17.30 -6.75
N GLU A 82 -12.64 18.39 -6.03
CA GLU A 82 -12.92 19.74 -6.55
C GLU A 82 -11.90 20.19 -7.59
N ALA A 83 -10.63 19.84 -7.37
CA ALA A 83 -9.52 20.30 -8.17
C ALA A 83 -8.35 19.31 -8.11
N LEU A 84 -7.61 19.17 -9.21
CA LEU A 84 -6.35 18.43 -9.24
C LEU A 84 -5.25 19.32 -9.81
N ALA A 85 -4.11 19.37 -9.12
CA ALA A 85 -2.95 20.07 -9.65
C ALA A 85 -2.40 19.31 -10.87
N VAL A 86 -2.03 20.05 -11.91
CA VAL A 86 -1.38 19.49 -13.10
C VAL A 86 0.11 19.41 -12.82
N ALA A 87 0.67 18.21 -12.95
CA ALA A 87 2.04 17.91 -12.59
C ALA A 87 3.01 18.87 -13.31
N PRO A 88 3.99 19.48 -12.60
CA PRO A 88 4.90 20.47 -13.18
C PRO A 88 5.89 19.86 -14.20
N SER A 89 6.05 18.54 -14.16
CA SER A 89 6.77 17.75 -15.14
C SER A 89 5.96 16.47 -15.41
N ARG A 90 6.31 15.75 -16.49
CA ARG A 90 5.71 14.43 -16.72
C ARG A 90 5.90 13.62 -15.43
N PRO A 91 4.83 13.09 -14.82
CA PRO A 91 5.00 12.28 -13.62
C PRO A 91 6.03 11.19 -13.95
N GLU A 92 6.95 10.93 -13.01
CA GLU A 92 8.01 9.92 -13.17
C GLU A 92 7.45 8.63 -13.77
N ALA A 93 8.29 7.87 -14.48
CA ALA A 93 7.88 6.64 -15.17
C ALA A 93 6.93 5.78 -14.29
N GLY A 94 5.66 5.73 -14.68
CA GLY A 94 4.67 4.82 -14.08
C GLY A 94 3.29 5.36 -13.70
N GLY A 95 2.93 6.64 -13.90
CA GLY A 95 1.54 7.04 -13.62
C GLY A 95 1.11 8.33 -14.30
N ASP A 96 -0.07 8.34 -14.92
CA ASP A 96 -0.70 9.59 -15.39
C ASP A 96 -1.37 10.36 -14.25
N PHE A 97 -1.49 9.73 -13.09
CA PHE A 97 -2.05 10.28 -11.86
C PHE A 97 -1.17 9.86 -10.68
N ARG A 98 -0.93 10.77 -9.76
CA ARG A 98 -0.21 10.52 -8.51
C ARG A 98 -1.16 10.84 -7.36
N ILE A 99 -1.35 9.85 -6.50
CA ILE A 99 -2.23 9.92 -5.33
C ILE A 99 -1.36 10.24 -4.11
N GLY A 100 -1.46 11.48 -3.64
CA GLY A 100 -0.78 12.02 -2.46
C GLY A 100 -1.57 11.83 -1.16
N ARG A 101 -1.05 12.42 -0.07
CA ARG A 101 -1.64 12.33 1.27
C ARG A 101 -3.06 12.92 1.33
N ASP A 102 -3.32 14.01 0.61
CA ASP A 102 -4.65 14.60 0.49
C ASP A 102 -5.77 13.60 0.16
N ILE A 103 -5.50 12.63 -0.72
CA ILE A 103 -6.44 11.54 -1.04
C ILE A 103 -6.24 10.35 -0.11
N LEU A 104 -5.00 9.96 0.17
CA LEU A 104 -4.70 8.76 0.97
C LEU A 104 -5.24 8.86 2.41
N GLU A 105 -5.13 10.03 3.03
CA GLU A 105 -5.61 10.30 4.39
C GLU A 105 -7.13 10.52 4.47
N GLY A 106 -7.80 10.64 3.32
CA GLY A 106 -9.26 10.74 3.24
C GLY A 106 -9.97 9.40 3.08
N HIS A 107 -9.25 8.30 2.82
CA HIS A 107 -9.85 7.02 2.43
C HIS A 107 -9.17 5.81 3.06
N VAL A 108 -9.94 4.72 3.19
CA VAL A 108 -9.45 3.43 3.68
C VAL A 108 -9.21 2.49 2.50
N PHE A 109 -8.03 1.87 2.44
CA PHE A 109 -7.65 0.95 1.37
C PHE A 109 -7.35 -0.44 1.89
N ASP A 110 -7.96 -1.45 1.27
CA ASP A 110 -7.68 -2.86 1.51
C ASP A 110 -6.75 -3.37 0.41
N LEU A 111 -5.58 -3.88 0.82
CA LEU A 111 -4.53 -4.40 -0.04
C LEU A 111 -4.36 -5.89 0.22
N ASP A 112 -4.68 -6.69 -0.78
CA ASP A 112 -4.40 -8.12 -0.81
C ASP A 112 -3.20 -8.37 -1.73
N PHE A 113 -2.03 -8.59 -1.12
CA PHE A 113 -0.79 -8.85 -1.82
C PHE A 113 -0.74 -10.24 -2.45
N ARG A 114 -1.56 -11.19 -1.98
CA ARG A 114 -1.67 -12.51 -2.61
C ARG A 114 -2.35 -12.42 -3.96
N SER A 115 -3.50 -11.75 -4.01
CA SER A 115 -4.26 -11.58 -5.25
C SER A 115 -3.84 -10.35 -6.05
N ARG A 116 -2.90 -9.55 -5.52
CA ARG A 116 -2.46 -8.24 -6.02
C ARG A 116 -3.65 -7.32 -6.25
N GLN A 117 -4.57 -7.29 -5.29
CA GLN A 117 -5.77 -6.47 -5.36
C GLN A 117 -5.68 -5.30 -4.38
N ILE A 118 -6.07 -4.12 -4.86
CA ILE A 118 -6.35 -2.96 -4.04
C ILE A 118 -7.81 -2.58 -4.24
N ARG A 119 -8.47 -2.16 -3.16
CA ARG A 119 -9.78 -1.53 -3.24
C ARG A 119 -9.95 -0.50 -2.15
N MET A 120 -10.77 0.49 -2.43
CA MET A 120 -11.36 1.34 -1.40
C MET A 120 -12.32 0.53 -0.55
N VAL A 121 -12.29 0.76 0.76
CA VAL A 121 -13.26 0.22 1.71
C VAL A 121 -14.30 1.30 1.98
N LEU A 122 -15.55 1.01 1.63
CA LEU A 122 -16.65 1.94 1.85
C LEU A 122 -17.09 1.94 3.32
N PRO A 123 -17.62 3.05 3.85
CA PRO A 123 -17.95 3.16 5.28
C PRO A 123 -18.84 2.03 5.82
N TYR A 124 -19.82 1.58 5.04
CA TYR A 124 -20.72 0.48 5.44
C TYR A 124 -20.03 -0.90 5.45
N GLU A 125 -18.87 -1.05 4.81
CA GLU A 125 -18.09 -2.28 4.80
C GLU A 125 -17.07 -2.35 5.93
N TYR A 126 -16.75 -1.21 6.53
CA TYR A 126 -15.61 -1.04 7.43
C TYR A 126 -15.60 -2.08 8.58
N ALA A 127 -16.71 -2.21 9.31
CA ALA A 127 -16.84 -3.17 10.42
C ALA A 127 -16.66 -4.64 9.98
N ARG A 128 -17.06 -4.98 8.74
CA ARG A 128 -16.87 -6.32 8.18
C ARG A 128 -15.42 -6.51 7.72
N ALA A 129 -14.84 -5.48 7.11
CA ALA A 129 -13.48 -5.50 6.59
C ALA A 129 -12.43 -5.68 7.69
N THR A 130 -12.65 -5.10 8.87
CA THR A 130 -11.72 -5.12 10.03
C THR A 130 -11.89 -6.31 10.97
N ARG A 131 -13.03 -7.03 10.93
CA ARG A 131 -13.42 -8.06 11.94
C ARG A 131 -12.35 -9.09 12.32
N ARG A 132 -11.42 -9.41 11.43
CA ARG A 132 -10.37 -10.44 11.65
C ARG A 132 -8.95 -9.89 11.57
N LEU A 133 -8.82 -8.57 11.47
CA LEU A 133 -7.54 -7.90 11.38
C LEU A 133 -7.16 -7.34 12.75
N ILE A 134 -5.87 -7.11 12.92
CA ILE A 134 -5.32 -6.50 14.13
C ILE A 134 -4.97 -5.07 13.81
N ALA A 135 -5.54 -4.15 14.59
CA ALA A 135 -5.23 -2.73 14.50
C ALA A 135 -3.87 -2.43 15.12
N VAL A 136 -3.16 -1.51 14.50
CA VAL A 136 -1.88 -0.97 14.97
C VAL A 136 -1.92 0.53 14.78
N ASP A 137 -1.61 1.28 15.83
CA ASP A 137 -1.54 2.72 15.76
C ASP A 137 -0.35 3.17 14.91
N LEU A 138 -0.61 4.07 13.97
CA LEU A 138 0.36 4.69 13.10
C LEU A 138 0.67 6.11 13.59
N THR A 139 1.96 6.46 13.58
CA THR A 139 2.43 7.84 13.72
C THR A 139 2.99 8.29 12.38
N PRO A 140 2.44 9.35 11.75
CA PRO A 140 2.93 9.82 10.45
C PRO A 140 4.32 10.44 10.56
N GLY A 141 5.16 10.14 9.57
CA GLY A 141 6.47 10.76 9.36
C GLY A 141 6.43 11.83 8.25
N PRO A 142 7.44 12.71 8.19
CA PRO A 142 7.47 13.82 7.23
C PRO A 142 7.68 13.38 5.77
N ASP A 143 8.28 12.21 5.56
CA ASP A 143 8.61 11.62 4.25
C ASP A 143 7.48 10.74 3.68
N GLY A 144 6.28 10.79 4.28
CA GLY A 144 5.19 9.88 3.92
C GLY A 144 5.37 8.46 4.43
N SER A 145 6.32 8.23 5.33
CA SER A 145 6.40 7.00 6.10
C SER A 145 5.47 7.04 7.31
N TRP A 146 5.20 5.88 7.90
CA TRP A 146 4.50 5.80 9.18
C TRP A 146 5.25 4.89 10.14
N THR A 147 5.33 5.27 11.40
CA THR A 147 5.95 4.46 12.44
C THR A 147 4.90 3.79 13.32
N PHE A 148 5.21 2.60 13.81
CA PHE A 148 4.33 1.84 14.70
C PHE A 148 5.12 0.96 15.68
N PRO A 149 4.56 0.67 16.87
CA PRO A 149 5.22 -0.16 17.85
C PRO A 149 5.27 -1.63 17.41
N ALA A 150 6.43 -2.25 17.56
CA ALA A 150 6.65 -3.66 17.27
C ALA A 150 7.66 -4.27 18.25
N SER A 151 7.98 -5.56 18.09
CA SER A 151 9.11 -6.19 18.78
C SER A 151 9.85 -7.19 17.90
N VAL A 152 11.16 -7.28 18.09
CA VAL A 152 12.03 -8.26 17.43
C VAL A 152 12.75 -9.07 18.51
N GLY A 153 12.55 -10.39 18.51
CA GLY A 153 13.08 -11.26 19.55
C GLY A 153 12.62 -10.87 20.97
N GLY A 154 11.40 -10.37 21.10
CA GLY A 154 10.84 -9.88 22.37
C GLY A 154 11.31 -8.50 22.82
N LYS A 155 12.24 -7.86 22.09
CA LYS A 155 12.70 -6.50 22.39
C LYS A 155 11.81 -5.48 21.66
N PRO A 156 11.21 -4.49 22.36
CA PRO A 156 10.44 -3.43 21.73
C PRO A 156 11.29 -2.64 20.73
N VAL A 157 10.71 -2.35 19.57
CA VAL A 157 11.29 -1.53 18.50
C VAL A 157 10.21 -0.66 17.86
N ALA A 158 10.59 0.45 17.25
CA ALA A 158 9.74 1.17 16.32
C ALA A 158 9.98 0.63 14.90
N ALA A 159 8.93 0.18 14.23
CA ALA A 159 8.96 -0.19 12.83
C ALA A 159 8.44 0.95 11.96
N THR A 160 9.00 1.13 10.77
CA THR A 160 8.64 2.18 9.81
C THR A 160 8.06 1.55 8.55
N LEU A 161 6.80 1.82 8.24
CA LEU A 161 6.13 1.47 6.99
C LEU A 161 6.47 2.50 5.90
N ARG A 162 6.98 2.04 4.75
CA ARG A 162 7.28 2.87 3.57
C ARG A 162 6.59 2.31 2.32
N LEU A 163 5.42 2.85 1.98
CA LEU A 163 4.65 2.40 0.81
C LEU A 163 5.28 2.78 -0.54
N SER A 164 6.21 3.75 -0.53
CA SER A 164 7.00 4.11 -1.71
C SER A 164 8.17 3.16 -1.96
N ASP A 165 8.55 2.33 -0.96
CA ASP A 165 9.63 1.37 -1.08
C ASP A 165 9.07 0.01 -1.56
N PRO A 166 9.41 -0.45 -2.78
CA PRO A 166 8.94 -1.72 -3.27
C PRO A 166 9.61 -2.93 -2.60
N ARG A 167 10.72 -2.72 -1.89
CA ARG A 167 11.51 -3.79 -1.28
C ARG A 167 10.78 -4.43 -0.10
N GLY A 168 11.33 -5.55 0.36
CA GLY A 168 10.91 -6.25 1.57
C GLY A 168 11.19 -5.48 2.86
N ALA A 169 11.46 -6.21 3.94
CA ALA A 169 11.91 -5.62 5.19
C ALA A 169 13.41 -5.32 5.14
N THR A 170 13.81 -4.15 5.62
CA THR A 170 15.20 -3.83 5.90
C THR A 170 15.39 -3.74 7.41
N ILE A 171 16.39 -4.42 7.93
CA ILE A 171 16.74 -4.37 9.35
C ILE A 171 18.23 -4.11 9.50
N GLY A 172 18.59 -3.17 10.38
CA GLY A 172 19.97 -3.00 10.78
C GLY A 172 20.25 -3.64 12.13
N LEU A 173 20.47 -4.94 12.09
CA LEU A 173 21.06 -5.68 13.19
C LEU A 173 22.40 -6.27 12.73
N PRO A 174 23.40 -6.36 13.63
CA PRO A 174 24.64 -7.05 13.33
C PRO A 174 24.32 -8.49 12.91
N SER A 175 24.79 -8.85 11.73
CA SER A 175 24.63 -10.17 11.13
C SER A 175 25.22 -11.25 12.04
N SER A 176 24.37 -12.08 12.64
CA SER A 176 24.76 -13.42 13.10
C SER A 176 23.98 -14.45 12.30
N ALA A 177 24.42 -14.72 11.08
CA ALA A 177 24.35 -16.00 10.38
C ALA A 177 24.33 -15.79 8.87
N ASN A 178 25.31 -16.38 8.20
CA ASN A 178 25.18 -16.77 6.80
C ASN A 178 24.02 -17.79 6.71
N GLY A 179 22.98 -17.47 5.95
CA GLY A 179 21.76 -18.29 5.81
C GLY A 179 20.57 -17.71 6.59
N GLY A 180 19.72 -16.94 5.90
CA GLY A 180 18.71 -16.08 6.51
C GLY A 180 17.49 -16.83 7.07
N ALA A 181 17.42 -16.99 8.39
CA ALA A 181 16.15 -17.24 9.06
C ALA A 181 15.18 -16.06 8.82
N PRO A 182 13.86 -16.32 8.66
CA PRO A 182 12.87 -15.27 8.47
C PRO A 182 12.88 -14.28 9.64
N LEU A 183 12.66 -12.99 9.36
CA LEU A 183 12.48 -12.00 10.43
C LEU A 183 11.13 -12.23 11.08
N VAL A 184 11.16 -12.35 12.40
CA VAL A 184 9.98 -12.53 13.24
C VAL A 184 9.70 -11.20 13.92
N LEU A 185 8.73 -10.45 13.39
CA LEU A 185 8.30 -9.17 13.92
C LEU A 185 6.99 -9.36 14.67
N ALA A 186 6.97 -9.15 15.98
CA ALA A 186 5.70 -9.14 16.71
C ALA A 186 5.06 -7.75 16.67
N VAL A 187 3.76 -7.71 16.37
CA VAL A 187 2.94 -6.50 16.36
C VAL A 187 1.71 -6.80 17.21
N GLY A 188 1.61 -6.13 18.36
CA GLY A 188 0.68 -6.52 19.42
C GLY A 188 0.89 -7.98 19.83
N THR A 189 -0.18 -8.77 19.79
CA THR A 189 -0.18 -10.21 20.13
C THR A 189 0.15 -11.13 18.97
N THR A 190 0.45 -10.58 17.79
CA THR A 190 0.64 -11.35 16.55
C THR A 190 2.05 -11.29 16.06
N THR A 191 2.48 -12.37 15.42
CA THR A 191 3.80 -12.51 14.85
C THR A 191 3.74 -12.49 13.33
N LEU A 192 4.50 -11.59 12.72
CA LEU A 192 4.70 -11.50 11.28
C LEU A 192 6.03 -12.18 10.96
N SER A 193 5.95 -13.32 10.28
CA SER A 193 7.08 -13.87 9.56
C SER A 193 7.24 -13.12 8.25
N ILE A 194 8.38 -12.45 8.09
CA ILE A 194 8.76 -11.72 6.89
C ILE A 194 9.87 -12.53 6.22
N SER A 195 9.56 -13.05 5.03
CA SER A 195 10.46 -13.90 4.24
C SER A 195 11.42 -13.11 3.36
N ASP A 196 11.04 -11.90 2.94
CA ASP A 196 11.88 -11.00 2.17
C ASP A 196 12.55 -9.98 3.10
N VAL A 197 13.75 -10.31 3.56
CA VAL A 197 14.55 -9.48 4.47
C VAL A 197 15.86 -9.11 3.80
N VAL A 198 15.99 -7.85 3.43
CA VAL A 198 17.24 -7.26 2.96
C VAL A 198 18.03 -6.81 4.19
N ARG A 199 19.10 -7.52 4.53
CA ARG A 199 20.02 -7.10 5.61
C ARG A 199 20.99 -6.07 5.05
N ALA A 200 20.78 -4.81 5.40
CA ALA A 200 21.64 -3.71 4.96
C ALA A 200 21.92 -2.78 6.14
N ALA A 201 22.76 -3.20 7.09
CA ALA A 201 23.42 -2.25 7.97
C ALA A 201 24.85 -2.70 8.31
N PRO A 202 25.80 -1.75 8.40
CA PRO A 202 27.05 -1.94 9.13
C PRO A 202 26.75 -2.30 10.59
N ALA A 203 27.66 -3.01 11.25
CA ALA A 203 27.50 -3.59 12.59
C ALA A 203 27.24 -2.56 13.72
N ASP A 204 27.27 -1.26 13.41
CA ASP A 204 27.44 -0.18 14.38
C ASP A 204 26.19 0.70 14.53
N ALA A 205 25.14 0.47 13.72
CA ALA A 205 23.91 1.24 13.79
C ALA A 205 22.78 0.42 14.42
N ARG A 206 22.15 0.96 15.46
CA ARG A 206 20.76 0.62 15.84
C ARG A 206 19.84 1.01 14.69
N ALA A 207 19.91 0.34 13.54
CA ALA A 207 19.17 0.80 12.38
C ALA A 207 17.68 0.40 12.53
N PRO A 208 16.76 1.31 12.20
CA PRO A 208 15.33 1.10 12.36
C PRO A 208 14.85 -0.08 11.50
N VAL A 209 13.81 -0.78 11.96
CA VAL A 209 13.12 -1.78 11.14
C VAL A 209 12.28 -1.04 10.11
N VAL A 210 12.60 -1.16 8.84
CA VAL A 210 11.86 -0.55 7.74
C VAL A 210 11.13 -1.62 6.97
N LEU A 211 9.84 -1.44 6.71
CA LEU A 211 8.99 -2.35 5.95
C LEU A 211 8.52 -1.66 4.67
N GLY A 212 9.04 -2.11 3.52
CA GLY A 212 8.47 -1.76 2.23
C GLY A 212 7.29 -2.68 1.85
N LEU A 213 6.75 -2.49 0.65
CA LEU A 213 5.61 -3.25 0.13
C LEU A 213 5.88 -4.76 0.05
N GLY A 214 7.12 -5.16 -0.27
CA GLY A 214 7.51 -6.58 -0.36
C GLY A 214 7.41 -7.32 0.98
N ALA A 215 7.45 -6.62 2.11
CA ALA A 215 7.36 -7.23 3.44
C ALA A 215 5.99 -7.91 3.69
N PHE A 216 4.98 -7.55 2.89
CA PHE A 216 3.60 -8.04 3.01
C PHE A 216 3.23 -9.07 1.93
N ASP A 217 4.20 -9.64 1.21
CA ASP A 217 3.91 -10.62 0.17
C ASP A 217 3.02 -11.77 0.67
N GLY A 218 2.02 -12.13 -0.13
CA GLY A 218 1.04 -13.17 0.20
C GLY A 218 0.09 -12.85 1.38
N ARG A 219 0.09 -11.63 1.92
CA ARG A 219 -0.76 -11.18 3.03
C ARG A 219 -1.85 -10.20 2.57
N ARG A 220 -2.81 -9.98 3.47
CA ARG A 220 -3.80 -8.91 3.38
C ARG A 220 -3.53 -7.89 4.49
N VAL A 221 -3.54 -6.62 4.12
CA VAL A 221 -3.42 -5.49 5.05
C VAL A 221 -4.41 -4.39 4.67
N MET A 222 -4.78 -3.55 5.63
CA MET A 222 -5.62 -2.39 5.38
C MET A 222 -4.89 -1.13 5.84
N LEU A 223 -4.78 -0.15 4.94
CA LEU A 223 -4.32 1.19 5.23
C LEU A 223 -5.53 2.03 5.62
N ASP A 224 -5.60 2.37 6.90
CA ASP A 224 -6.68 3.15 7.48
C ASP A 224 -6.11 4.46 8.01
N LEU A 225 -5.60 5.25 7.07
CA LEU A 225 -4.93 6.51 7.34
C LEU A 225 -5.83 7.58 7.97
N PRO A 226 -7.14 7.69 7.63
CA PRO A 226 -8.05 8.62 8.32
C PRO A 226 -8.09 8.40 9.84
N HIS A 227 -8.01 7.13 10.28
CA HIS A 227 -8.01 6.78 11.70
C HIS A 227 -6.60 6.54 12.27
N ARG A 228 -5.55 6.74 11.46
CA ARG A 228 -4.15 6.44 11.80
C ARG A 228 -3.94 4.99 12.24
N LEU A 229 -4.60 4.07 11.54
CA LEU A 229 -4.50 2.65 11.81
C LEU A 229 -3.88 1.91 10.64
N PHE A 230 -3.12 0.88 10.97
CA PHE A 230 -2.71 -0.16 10.05
C PHE A 230 -3.30 -1.48 10.51
N TRP A 231 -4.06 -2.11 9.65
CA TRP A 231 -4.70 -3.38 9.97
C TRP A 231 -3.97 -4.52 9.30
N ILE A 232 -3.59 -5.53 10.08
CA ILE A 232 -2.82 -6.67 9.57
C ILE A 232 -3.62 -7.95 9.73
N ASP A 233 -3.70 -8.77 8.69
CA ASP A 233 -4.20 -10.13 8.84
C ASP A 233 -3.15 -10.98 9.56
N PRO A 234 -3.45 -11.50 10.78
CA PRO A 234 -2.51 -12.35 11.51
C PRO A 234 -2.24 -13.67 10.78
N ARG A 235 -3.11 -14.07 9.85
CA ARG A 235 -2.99 -15.29 9.07
C ARG A 235 -2.10 -15.00 7.87
N GLY A 236 -0.79 -15.09 8.08
CA GLY A 236 0.18 -15.05 6.99
C GLY A 236 -0.11 -16.12 5.93
N SER A 237 0.48 -15.99 4.74
CA SER A 237 0.48 -17.06 3.74
C SER A 237 0.88 -18.37 4.42
N ARG A 238 0.02 -19.39 4.37
CA ARG A 238 0.43 -20.76 4.67
C ARG A 238 1.42 -21.14 3.57
N ALA A 239 2.69 -20.83 3.78
CA ALA A 239 3.76 -21.44 3.01
C ALA A 239 3.66 -22.95 3.24
N GLY A 240 3.50 -23.72 2.16
CA GLY A 240 3.70 -25.16 2.14
C GLY A 240 2.81 -25.96 3.09
N GLY A 241 1.65 -26.42 2.59
CA GLY A 241 1.18 -27.72 3.02
C GLY A 241 2.16 -28.79 2.55
N GLU A 242 3.25 -29.00 3.29
CA GLU A 242 3.91 -30.29 3.25
C GLU A 242 2.93 -31.28 3.86
N THR A 243 2.45 -32.15 2.98
CA THR A 243 1.72 -33.35 3.31
C THR A 243 2.49 -34.11 4.40
N GLY A 244 2.03 -34.00 5.64
CA GLY A 244 2.24 -35.02 6.66
C GLY A 244 1.51 -36.29 6.23
N ARG A 245 2.03 -36.97 5.20
CA ARG A 245 1.76 -38.39 5.01
C ARG A 245 2.45 -39.09 6.17
N SER A 246 1.67 -39.41 7.19
CA SER A 246 2.02 -40.42 8.17
C SER A 246 2.45 -41.69 7.44
N HIS A 247 3.76 -41.90 7.29
CA HIS A 247 4.29 -43.23 7.06
C HIS A 247 4.15 -43.99 8.37
N ARG A 248 2.97 -44.61 8.54
CA ARG A 248 2.75 -45.65 9.53
C ARG A 248 3.57 -46.85 9.08
N ILE A 249 4.79 -46.98 9.59
CA ILE A 249 5.57 -48.20 9.50
C ILE A 249 4.77 -49.27 10.24
N ARG A 250 4.15 -50.19 9.49
CA ARG A 250 3.67 -51.45 10.05
C ARG A 250 4.90 -52.36 10.16
N ASN A 251 5.43 -52.47 11.37
CA ASN A 251 6.22 -53.65 11.74
C ASN A 251 5.23 -54.81 11.85
N GLY A 252 5.27 -55.71 10.87
CA GLY A 252 4.72 -57.06 10.99
C GLY A 252 5.83 -57.98 11.47
N ALA A 253 5.66 -58.51 12.67
CA ALA A 253 6.19 -59.82 13.06
C ALA A 253 5.21 -60.89 12.57
#